data_AF-A0ABD1BL11-F1
#
_entry.id   AF-A0ABD1BL11-F1
#
_cell.length_a   1.000
_cell.length_b   1.000
_cell.length_c   1.000
_cell.angle_alpha   90.00
_cell.angle_beta   90.00
_cell.angle_gamma   90.00
#
_symmetry.space_group_name_H-M   'P 1'
#
loop_
_entity.id
_entity.type
_entity.pdbx_description
1 polymer ?
#
loop_
_entity_poly.entity_id
_entity_poly.type
_entity_poly.pdbx_seq_one_letter_code
_entity_poly.pdbx_strand_id
1 'polypeptide(L)'
;MATSTEDITSKKHPEEVLEAASILMQLNYDYLQKLSLLQVSQAHQKSSTKRKRVYKKPNMTKISVEVDVSEVLMMAIEEWFEIELDPREIFHFGDVMGRFSKPIKKQLMMSDVTKNQSRLILSRQQVEETMLPLLEESENRHEEGLAVSVYGPDGEVQEMRFVIWNEGKTPVLTSGWKDFVAKYDLHMFSDFVTVWMFRHIKTRKICFAIDCTRFPIRQKFSGKILNKD
;
A
#
# COMPACT_ATOMS: atom_id res chain seq x y z
N MET A 1 -23.56 -42.43 36.04
CA MET A 1 -23.78 -42.18 34.60
C MET A 1 -23.36 -40.74 34.34
N ALA A 2 -22.20 -40.55 33.71
CA ALA A 2 -21.68 -39.25 33.34
C ALA A 2 -21.83 -39.10 31.82
N THR A 3 -22.50 -38.05 31.37
CA THR A 3 -22.61 -37.70 29.95
C THR A 3 -21.73 -36.51 29.66
N SER A 4 -20.73 -36.75 28.81
CA SER A 4 -19.83 -35.78 28.20
C SER A 4 -20.58 -34.90 27.20
N THR A 5 -20.38 -33.58 27.27
CA THR A 5 -20.68 -32.63 26.19
C THR A 5 -19.37 -32.25 25.51
N GLU A 6 -19.18 -32.74 24.28
CA GLU A 6 -18.11 -32.31 23.40
C GLU A 6 -18.55 -31.11 22.55
N ASP A 7 -17.68 -30.13 22.50
CA ASP A 7 -17.80 -28.84 21.84
C ASP A 7 -17.16 -28.93 20.44
N ILE A 8 -17.96 -28.91 19.36
CA ILE A 8 -17.46 -29.02 17.98
C ILE A 8 -17.36 -27.63 17.35
N THR A 9 -16.23 -26.97 17.58
CA THR A 9 -15.81 -25.78 16.83
C THR A 9 -15.40 -26.18 15.41
N SER A 10 -16.28 -25.94 14.43
CA SER A 10 -15.97 -26.10 12.99
C SER A 10 -15.02 -24.98 12.54
N LYS A 11 -13.74 -25.33 12.32
CA LYS A 11 -12.72 -24.43 11.76
C LYS A 11 -12.91 -24.35 10.24
N LYS A 12 -13.24 -23.16 9.71
CA LYS A 12 -13.17 -22.90 8.27
C LYS A 12 -11.73 -23.03 7.76
N HIS A 13 -11.58 -23.56 6.54
CA HIS A 13 -10.28 -23.80 5.91
C HIS A 13 -9.57 -22.45 5.63
N PRO A 14 -8.29 -22.26 6.00
CA PRO A 14 -7.57 -20.99 5.87
C PRO A 14 -7.51 -20.44 4.44
N GLU A 15 -7.58 -21.30 3.43
CA GLU A 15 -7.45 -20.92 2.02
C GLU A 15 -8.67 -20.13 1.50
N GLU A 16 -9.88 -20.46 1.94
CA GLU A 16 -11.11 -19.76 1.50
C GLU A 16 -11.17 -18.32 2.06
N VAL A 17 -10.63 -18.12 3.26
CA VAL A 17 -10.52 -16.79 3.88
C VAL A 17 -9.49 -15.93 3.13
N LEU A 18 -8.39 -16.53 2.67
CA LEU A 18 -7.35 -15.85 1.91
C LEU A 18 -7.81 -15.47 0.50
N GLU A 19 -8.60 -16.31 -0.15
CA GLU A 19 -9.13 -16.04 -1.49
C GLU A 19 -10.19 -14.93 -1.48
N ALA A 20 -11.10 -14.94 -0.50
CA ALA A 20 -12.08 -13.86 -0.31
C ALA A 20 -11.42 -12.51 0.03
N ALA A 21 -10.36 -12.53 0.85
CA ALA A 21 -9.56 -11.35 1.15
C ALA A 21 -8.85 -10.81 -0.12
N SER A 22 -8.35 -11.69 -0.99
CA SER A 22 -7.72 -11.32 -2.27
C SER A 22 -8.70 -10.61 -3.22
N ILE A 23 -9.93 -11.13 -3.36
CA ILE A 23 -10.97 -10.54 -4.23
C ILE A 23 -11.39 -9.15 -3.71
N LEU A 24 -11.52 -8.99 -2.40
CA LEU A 24 -11.87 -7.71 -1.78
C LEU A 24 -10.72 -6.70 -1.84
N MET A 25 -9.47 -7.17 -1.76
CA MET A 25 -8.28 -6.35 -2.02
C MET A 25 -8.26 -5.84 -3.46
N GLN A 26 -8.66 -6.67 -4.42
CA GLN A 26 -8.73 -6.26 -5.82
C GLN A 26 -9.83 -5.21 -6.05
N LEU A 27 -10.99 -5.34 -5.38
CA LEU A 27 -12.07 -4.35 -5.48
C LEU A 27 -11.72 -3.01 -4.80
N ASN A 28 -11.02 -3.04 -3.66
CA ASN A 28 -10.51 -1.82 -3.01
C ASN A 28 -9.40 -1.17 -3.84
N TYR A 29 -8.50 -1.98 -4.40
CA TYR A 29 -7.47 -1.51 -5.33
C TYR A 29 -8.09 -0.88 -6.58
N ASP A 30 -9.10 -1.50 -7.18
CA ASP A 30 -9.80 -0.97 -8.35
C ASP A 30 -10.61 0.31 -8.01
N TYR A 31 -11.11 0.44 -6.78
CA TYR A 31 -11.80 1.65 -6.31
C TYR A 31 -10.82 2.81 -6.09
N LEU A 32 -9.67 2.55 -5.44
CA LEU A 32 -8.62 3.54 -5.23
C LEU A 32 -7.91 3.93 -6.53
N GLN A 33 -7.71 2.97 -7.45
CA GLN A 33 -7.25 3.24 -8.82
C GLN A 33 -8.28 4.06 -9.60
N LYS A 34 -9.59 3.84 -9.40
CA LYS A 34 -10.61 4.70 -9.98
C LYS A 34 -10.58 6.11 -9.41
N LEU A 35 -10.30 6.27 -8.11
CA LEU A 35 -10.14 7.59 -7.50
C LEU A 35 -8.90 8.33 -8.04
N SER A 36 -7.77 7.62 -8.22
CA SER A 36 -6.59 8.22 -8.87
C SER A 36 -6.82 8.53 -10.36
N LEU A 37 -7.52 7.66 -11.10
CA LEU A 37 -7.90 7.89 -12.50
C LEU A 37 -8.92 9.04 -12.65
N LEU A 38 -9.79 9.25 -11.66
CA LEU A 38 -10.73 10.38 -11.65
C LEU A 38 -9.98 11.72 -11.56
N GLN A 39 -8.91 11.81 -10.77
CA GLN A 39 -8.04 13.00 -10.72
C GLN A 39 -7.34 13.27 -12.07
N VAL A 40 -6.93 12.22 -12.80
CA VAL A 40 -6.32 12.35 -14.14
C VAL A 40 -7.36 12.73 -15.21
N SER A 41 -8.61 12.25 -15.08
CA SER A 41 -9.67 12.51 -16.06
C SER A 41 -10.18 13.96 -16.07
N GLN A 42 -10.01 14.71 -14.97
CA GLN A 42 -10.35 16.13 -14.91
C GLN A 42 -9.30 17.02 -15.61
N ALA A 43 -8.09 16.51 -15.85
CA ALA A 43 -7.04 17.25 -16.56
C ALA A 43 -7.12 17.11 -18.09
N HIS A 44 -7.74 16.05 -18.63
CA HIS A 44 -7.79 15.79 -20.08
C HIS A 44 -9.19 15.35 -20.55
N GLN A 45 -10.04 16.32 -20.90
CA GLN A 45 -11.10 16.05 -21.87
C GLN A 45 -10.47 15.87 -23.26
N LYS A 46 -10.41 14.63 -23.74
CA LYS A 46 -10.61 14.27 -25.15
C LYS A 46 -10.73 12.75 -25.36
N SER A 47 -11.96 12.37 -25.70
CA SER A 47 -12.40 11.27 -26.58
C SER A 47 -11.56 9.99 -26.74
N SER A 48 -12.16 8.83 -26.50
CA SER A 48 -12.44 7.83 -27.55
C SER A 48 -13.21 6.61 -26.99
N THR A 49 -13.72 5.80 -27.92
CA THR A 49 -15.00 5.09 -27.83
C THR A 49 -14.82 3.56 -27.87
N LYS A 50 -15.56 2.84 -27.01
CA LYS A 50 -16.07 1.43 -27.10
C LYS A 50 -15.07 0.25 -27.24
N ARG A 51 -15.25 -0.75 -26.37
CA ARG A 51 -15.82 -2.09 -26.73
C ARG A 51 -16.20 -2.90 -25.46
N LYS A 52 -17.48 -3.25 -25.34
CA LYS A 52 -18.02 -4.17 -24.31
C LYS A 52 -17.70 -5.62 -24.71
N ARG A 53 -17.02 -6.37 -23.84
CA ARG A 53 -17.04 -7.84 -23.86
C ARG A 53 -17.91 -8.33 -22.71
N VAL A 54 -18.97 -9.05 -23.08
CA VAL A 54 -19.89 -9.74 -22.17
C VAL A 54 -19.18 -11.01 -21.68
N TYR A 55 -18.89 -11.07 -20.38
CA TYR A 55 -18.46 -12.31 -19.72
C TYR A 55 -19.59 -12.82 -18.82
N LYS A 56 -19.98 -14.07 -19.05
CA LYS A 56 -20.98 -14.81 -18.27
C LYS A 56 -20.44 -15.05 -16.86
N LYS A 57 -21.20 -14.65 -15.83
CA LYS A 57 -20.89 -14.88 -14.41
C LYS A 57 -21.20 -16.32 -13.99
N PRO A 58 -20.29 -17.03 -13.32
CA PRO A 58 -20.65 -18.15 -12.47
C PRO A 58 -21.20 -17.63 -11.13
N ASN A 59 -22.20 -18.32 -10.60
CA ASN A 59 -22.81 -18.05 -9.31
C ASN A 59 -21.80 -18.28 -8.17
N MET A 60 -21.45 -17.23 -7.43
CA MET A 60 -20.75 -17.35 -6.15
C MET A 60 -21.45 -16.52 -5.08
N THR A 61 -21.71 -17.18 -3.96
CA THR A 61 -22.31 -16.66 -2.74
C THR A 61 -21.46 -15.50 -2.22
N LYS A 62 -22.00 -14.28 -2.24
CA LYS A 62 -21.32 -13.05 -1.83
C LYS A 62 -21.13 -13.03 -0.32
N ILE A 63 -19.88 -13.07 0.13
CA ILE A 63 -19.51 -12.52 1.44
C ILE A 63 -19.22 -11.03 1.20
N SER A 64 -20.07 -10.16 1.73
CA SER A 64 -19.87 -8.72 1.70
C SER A 64 -19.09 -8.31 2.94
N VAL A 65 -17.85 -7.87 2.76
CA VAL A 65 -17.19 -7.03 3.75
C VAL A 65 -17.65 -5.61 3.47
N GLU A 66 -18.48 -5.09 4.36
CA GLU A 66 -18.94 -3.71 4.32
C GLU A 66 -17.96 -2.91 5.17
N VAL A 67 -17.18 -2.04 4.52
CA VAL A 67 -16.30 -1.11 5.21
C VAL A 67 -17.14 0.10 5.59
N ASP A 68 -17.34 0.28 6.90
CA ASP A 68 -18.10 1.41 7.44
C ASP A 68 -17.15 2.60 7.58
N VAL A 69 -17.00 3.37 6.50
CA VAL A 69 -16.22 4.62 6.47
C VAL A 69 -17.21 5.76 6.62
N SER A 70 -17.16 6.47 7.75
CA SER A 70 -17.98 7.68 7.92
C SER A 70 -17.59 8.73 6.88
N GLU A 71 -18.53 9.58 6.44
CA GLU A 71 -18.27 10.69 5.51
C GLU A 71 -17.10 11.58 5.97
N VAL A 72 -17.02 11.88 7.27
CA VAL A 72 -15.91 12.61 7.90
C VAL A 72 -14.55 11.94 7.66
N LEU A 73 -14.50 10.60 7.75
CA LEU A 73 -13.29 9.83 7.51
C LEU A 73 -12.91 9.83 6.04
N MET A 74 -13.90 9.77 5.14
CA MET A 74 -13.68 9.88 3.70
C MET A 74 -13.09 11.24 3.33
N MET A 75 -13.68 12.33 3.84
CA MET A 75 -13.17 13.69 3.63
C MET A 75 -11.74 13.84 4.16
N ALA A 76 -11.43 13.28 5.34
CA ALA A 76 -10.09 13.35 5.89
C ALA A 76 -9.06 12.57 5.05
N ILE A 77 -9.45 11.44 4.46
CA ILE A 77 -8.58 10.68 3.54
C ILE A 77 -8.38 11.46 2.23
N GLU A 78 -9.43 12.05 1.68
CA GLU A 78 -9.36 12.88 0.47
C GLU A 78 -8.47 14.11 0.69
N GLU A 79 -8.68 14.82 1.80
CA GLU A 79 -7.82 15.93 2.22
C GLU A 79 -6.35 15.48 2.34
N TRP A 80 -6.11 14.32 2.98
CA TRP A 80 -4.76 13.77 3.06
C TRP A 80 -4.16 13.47 1.69
N PHE A 81 -4.93 13.04 0.68
CA PHE A 81 -4.42 12.84 -0.68
C PHE A 81 -4.06 14.16 -1.37
N GLU A 82 -4.84 15.22 -1.16
CA GLU A 82 -4.66 16.53 -1.79
C GLU A 82 -3.58 17.39 -1.12
N ILE A 83 -3.30 17.22 0.17
CA ILE A 83 -2.29 18.01 0.89
C ILE A 83 -0.89 17.79 0.30
N GLU A 84 -0.23 18.83 -0.19
CA GLU A 84 1.19 18.79 -0.51
C GLU A 84 2.02 19.05 0.75
N LEU A 85 2.71 18.03 1.24
CA LEU A 85 3.61 18.14 2.39
C LEU A 85 5.03 18.42 1.92
N ASP A 86 5.70 19.41 2.54
CA ASP A 86 7.15 19.54 2.44
C ASP A 86 7.81 18.56 3.42
N PRO A 87 8.56 17.54 2.94
CA PRO A 87 9.26 16.62 3.82
C PRO A 87 10.22 17.31 4.80
N ARG A 88 10.67 18.54 4.54
CA ARG A 88 11.52 19.32 5.47
C ARG A 88 10.79 19.78 6.73
N GLU A 89 9.46 19.90 6.66
CA GLU A 89 8.63 20.24 7.81
C GLU A 89 8.40 19.03 8.71
N ILE A 90 8.42 17.83 8.14
CA ILE A 90 8.24 16.56 8.86
C ILE A 90 9.56 16.04 9.42
N PHE A 91 10.60 16.07 8.59
CA PHE A 91 11.89 15.48 8.91
C PHE A 91 12.91 16.60 9.13
N HIS A 92 13.35 16.78 10.38
CA HIS A 92 14.26 17.88 10.75
C HIS A 92 15.76 17.57 10.59
N PHE A 93 16.15 16.63 9.71
CA PHE A 93 17.56 16.25 9.48
C PHE A 93 18.20 17.09 8.36
N GLY A 94 18.06 18.41 8.43
CA GLY A 94 18.37 19.35 7.34
C GLY A 94 19.77 19.23 6.70
N ASP A 95 20.76 18.71 7.43
CA ASP A 95 22.13 18.54 6.95
C ASP A 95 22.33 17.35 5.99
N VAL A 96 21.32 16.49 5.84
CA VAL A 96 21.41 15.30 4.98
C VAL A 96 20.49 15.36 3.75
N MET A 97 19.50 16.26 3.73
CA MET A 97 18.40 16.23 2.76
C MET A 97 18.66 17.06 1.51
N GLY A 98 18.96 16.37 0.40
CA GLY A 98 19.03 16.99 -0.91
C GLY A 98 17.64 17.31 -1.50
N ARG A 99 17.54 17.21 -2.82
CA ARG A 99 16.27 17.35 -3.53
C ARG A 99 15.42 16.09 -3.35
N PHE A 100 14.16 16.27 -2.97
CA PHE A 100 13.16 15.21 -2.88
C PHE A 100 12.43 15.00 -4.21
N SER A 101 11.95 13.77 -4.42
CA SER A 101 10.94 13.44 -5.43
C SER A 101 9.59 14.06 -5.04
N LYS A 102 8.65 14.04 -5.98
CA LYS A 102 7.23 14.11 -5.57
C LYS A 102 6.89 12.90 -4.69
N PRO A 103 6.03 13.05 -3.68
CA PRO A 103 5.64 11.95 -2.81
C PRO A 103 4.83 10.89 -3.56
N ILE A 104 4.99 9.64 -3.15
CA ILE A 104 4.04 8.56 -3.43
C ILE A 104 3.22 8.32 -2.17
N LYS A 105 1.91 8.53 -2.29
CA LYS A 105 0.93 8.27 -1.24
C LYS A 105 0.28 6.91 -1.45
N LYS A 106 0.25 6.07 -0.41
CA LYS A 106 -0.26 4.72 -0.51
C LYS A 106 -0.97 4.27 0.76
N GLN A 107 -2.16 3.68 0.61
CA GLN A 107 -2.78 2.86 1.66
C GLN A 107 -2.07 1.51 1.74
N LEU A 108 -1.70 1.08 2.95
CA LEU A 108 -1.08 -0.22 3.15
C LEU A 108 -2.09 -1.35 2.95
N MET A 109 -1.68 -2.36 2.18
CA MET A 109 -2.47 -3.56 1.92
C MET A 109 -1.88 -4.74 2.69
N MET A 110 -2.62 -5.85 2.75
CA MET A 110 -2.16 -7.09 3.41
C MET A 110 -0.77 -7.52 2.92
N SER A 111 -0.49 -7.43 1.62
CA SER A 111 0.81 -7.79 1.04
C SER A 111 1.96 -6.95 1.59
N ASP A 112 1.68 -5.73 2.03
CA ASP A 112 2.68 -4.82 2.58
C ASP A 112 3.01 -5.17 4.04
N VAL A 113 2.03 -5.59 4.84
CA VAL A 113 2.21 -5.80 6.30
C VAL A 113 2.39 -7.25 6.72
N THR A 114 1.98 -8.22 5.88
CA THR A 114 2.00 -9.65 6.27
C THR A 114 3.42 -10.16 6.42
N LYS A 115 3.71 -10.79 7.58
CA LYS A 115 5.05 -11.28 7.97
C LYS A 115 5.77 -12.08 6.88
N ASN A 116 5.06 -12.86 6.08
CA ASN A 116 5.62 -13.73 5.04
C ASN A 116 5.99 -13.01 3.73
N GLN A 117 5.43 -11.81 3.49
CA GLN A 117 5.70 -11.04 2.27
C GLN A 117 6.45 -9.73 2.57
N SER A 118 6.16 -9.10 3.71
CA SER A 118 6.79 -7.91 4.32
C SER A 118 7.61 -7.06 3.36
N ARG A 119 6.93 -6.49 2.37
CA ARG A 119 7.54 -5.65 1.33
C ARG A 119 6.59 -4.53 0.95
N LEU A 120 7.08 -3.30 0.87
CA LEU A 120 6.24 -2.20 0.40
C LEU A 120 6.28 -2.16 -1.12
N ILE A 121 5.16 -2.50 -1.78
CA ILE A 121 5.04 -2.39 -3.23
C ILE A 121 4.64 -0.95 -3.60
N LEU A 122 5.37 -0.30 -4.49
CA LEU A 122 5.04 1.05 -4.96
C LEU A 122 4.42 0.99 -6.37
N SER A 123 3.61 1.99 -6.70
CA SER A 123 3.06 2.12 -8.06
C SER A 123 4.18 2.28 -9.07
N ARG A 124 4.25 1.39 -10.06
CA ARG A 124 5.24 1.44 -11.14
C ARG A 124 5.26 2.81 -11.81
N GLN A 125 4.08 3.29 -12.23
CA GLN A 125 3.95 4.55 -12.95
C GLN A 125 4.48 5.72 -12.11
N GLN A 126 4.07 5.82 -10.84
CA GLN A 126 4.51 6.92 -9.99
C GLN A 126 6.02 6.85 -9.71
N VAL A 127 6.58 5.65 -9.55
CA VAL A 127 8.02 5.47 -9.40
C VAL A 127 8.78 5.91 -10.65
N GLU A 128 8.32 5.52 -11.84
CA GLU A 128 8.91 5.92 -13.13
C GLU A 128 8.87 7.44 -13.31
N GLU A 129 7.77 8.09 -12.95
CA GLU A 129 7.57 9.52 -13.12
C GLU A 129 8.32 10.37 -12.08
N THR A 130 8.40 9.91 -10.83
CA THR A 130 8.80 10.77 -9.70
C THR A 130 10.13 10.38 -9.07
N MET A 131 10.46 9.08 -9.04
CA MET A 131 11.63 8.57 -8.34
C MET A 131 12.76 8.25 -9.30
N LEU A 132 12.54 7.47 -10.36
CA LEU A 132 13.61 7.09 -11.29
C LEU A 132 14.43 8.27 -11.87
N PRO A 133 13.86 9.47 -12.13
CA PRO A 133 14.64 10.63 -12.57
C PRO A 133 15.71 11.12 -11.60
N LEU A 134 15.67 10.68 -10.33
CA LEU A 134 16.68 10.99 -9.33
C LEU A 134 17.84 9.98 -9.32
N LEU A 135 17.69 8.81 -9.94
CA LEU A 135 18.74 7.79 -10.00
C LEU A 135 19.82 8.18 -11.01
N GLU A 136 21.07 7.87 -10.69
CA GLU A 136 22.19 7.94 -11.63
C GLU A 136 22.27 6.65 -12.46
N GLU A 137 22.91 6.70 -13.62
CA GLU A 137 22.99 5.55 -14.54
C GLU A 137 23.59 4.29 -13.88
N SER A 138 24.55 4.47 -12.98
CA SER A 138 25.19 3.39 -12.22
C SER A 138 24.29 2.70 -11.17
N GLU A 139 23.18 3.35 -10.82
CA GLU A 139 22.19 2.92 -9.82
C GLU A 139 20.98 2.24 -10.46
N ASN A 140 20.91 2.21 -11.80
CA ASN A 140 19.82 1.57 -12.54
C ASN A 140 20.00 0.04 -12.63
N ARG A 141 20.09 -0.61 -11.45
CA ARG A 141 20.32 -2.05 -11.30
C ARG A 141 19.02 -2.76 -10.97
N HIS A 142 18.27 -3.12 -12.00
CA HIS A 142 16.93 -3.68 -11.87
C HIS A 142 16.86 -4.96 -11.00
N GLU A 143 17.83 -5.87 -11.13
CA GLU A 143 17.78 -7.19 -10.49
C GLU A 143 18.45 -7.26 -9.11
N GLU A 144 19.62 -6.65 -8.93
CA GLU A 144 20.33 -6.63 -7.63
C GLU A 144 19.65 -5.69 -6.63
N GLY A 145 18.99 -4.65 -7.13
CA GLY A 145 18.44 -3.55 -6.34
C GLY A 145 19.51 -2.70 -5.66
N LEU A 146 19.05 -1.58 -5.11
CA LEU A 146 19.87 -0.58 -4.45
C LEU A 146 19.73 -0.70 -2.93
N ALA A 147 20.84 -0.75 -2.21
CA ALA A 147 20.85 -0.57 -0.76
C ALA A 147 20.57 0.91 -0.45
N VAL A 148 19.57 1.17 0.39
CA VAL A 148 19.07 2.51 0.66
C VAL A 148 18.82 2.70 2.15
N SER A 149 19.09 3.90 2.63
CA SER A 149 18.74 4.32 3.98
C SER A 149 17.32 4.90 3.98
N VAL A 150 16.47 4.45 4.88
CA VAL A 150 15.06 4.85 5.01
C VAL A 150 14.85 5.55 6.34
N TYR A 151 14.49 6.82 6.28
CA TYR A 151 14.19 7.67 7.44
C TYR A 151 12.72 7.50 7.80
N GLY A 152 12.44 7.12 9.04
CA GLY A 152 11.08 7.08 9.56
C GLY A 152 10.61 8.42 10.14
N PRO A 153 9.36 8.49 10.63
CA PRO A 153 8.75 9.71 11.17
C PRO A 153 9.49 10.29 12.39
N ASP A 154 10.17 9.44 13.16
CA ASP A 154 10.98 9.82 14.32
C ASP A 154 12.42 10.21 13.95
N GLY A 155 12.78 10.10 12.66
CA GLY A 155 14.12 10.35 12.16
C GLY A 155 15.09 9.20 12.18
N GLU A 156 14.70 8.10 12.80
CA GLU A 156 15.55 6.93 12.85
C GLU A 156 15.72 6.34 11.47
N VAL A 157 16.94 5.88 11.20
CA VAL A 157 17.35 5.38 9.89
C VAL A 157 17.41 3.87 9.92
N GLN A 158 16.74 3.24 8.95
CA GLN A 158 16.78 1.81 8.73
C GLN A 158 17.31 1.50 7.34
N GLU A 159 18.20 0.51 7.23
CA GLU A 159 18.68 0.06 5.94
C GLU A 159 17.64 -0.85 5.27
N MET A 160 17.33 -0.58 4.01
CA MET A 160 16.43 -1.36 3.18
C MET A 160 17.05 -1.60 1.80
N ARG A 161 16.34 -2.37 0.97
CA ARG A 161 16.67 -2.52 -0.44
C ARG A 161 15.51 -2.05 -1.31
N PHE A 162 15.81 -1.19 -2.26
CA PHE A 162 14.89 -0.80 -3.34
C PHE A 162 15.17 -1.65 -4.58
N VAL A 163 14.20 -2.46 -5.03
CA VAL A 163 14.33 -3.38 -6.16
C VAL A 163 13.16 -3.19 -7.12
N ILE A 164 13.37 -3.41 -8.42
CA ILE A 164 12.27 -3.48 -9.39
C ILE A 164 12.17 -4.91 -9.93
N TRP A 165 11.26 -5.70 -9.36
CA TRP A 165 11.06 -7.11 -9.74
C TRP A 165 10.31 -7.29 -11.05
N ASN A 166 10.24 -8.57 -11.48
CA ASN A 166 9.44 -9.05 -12.61
C ASN A 166 9.81 -8.32 -13.91
N GLU A 167 11.10 -8.26 -14.23
CA GLU A 167 11.61 -7.57 -15.44
C GLU A 167 11.23 -6.08 -15.44
N GLY A 168 11.44 -5.39 -14.32
CA GLY A 168 11.20 -3.95 -14.23
C GLY A 168 9.73 -3.55 -14.03
N LYS A 169 8.85 -4.45 -13.58
CA LYS A 169 7.40 -4.19 -13.44
C LYS A 169 6.97 -3.78 -12.04
N THR A 170 7.65 -4.23 -11.00
CA THR A 170 7.16 -4.08 -9.62
C THR A 170 8.24 -3.45 -8.74
N PRO A 171 8.20 -2.12 -8.51
CA PRO A 171 9.09 -1.47 -7.56
C PRO A 171 8.72 -1.84 -6.12
N VAL A 172 9.73 -2.16 -5.31
CA VAL A 172 9.56 -2.69 -3.96
C VAL A 172 10.63 -2.17 -3.01
N LEU A 173 10.25 -1.75 -1.80
CA LEU A 173 11.15 -1.66 -0.65
C LEU A 173 11.08 -2.96 0.17
N THR A 174 12.24 -3.58 0.40
CA THR A 174 12.37 -4.91 1.02
C THR A 174 13.55 -4.99 2.00
N SER A 175 13.81 -6.17 2.56
CA SER A 175 14.87 -6.54 3.51
C SER A 175 14.79 -5.92 4.91
N GLY A 176 14.42 -4.65 5.05
CA GLY A 176 14.19 -3.98 6.35
C GLY A 176 12.73 -3.53 6.59
N TRP A 177 11.87 -3.67 5.59
CA TRP A 177 10.48 -3.22 5.67
C TRP A 177 9.66 -3.91 6.78
N LYS A 178 9.91 -5.20 7.03
CA LYS A 178 9.26 -5.94 8.12
C LYS A 178 9.50 -5.29 9.48
N ASP A 179 10.73 -4.89 9.73
CA ASP A 179 11.13 -4.28 10.99
C ASP A 179 10.56 -2.87 11.11
N PHE A 180 10.48 -2.14 9.98
CA PHE A 180 9.78 -0.86 9.89
C PHE A 180 8.29 -1.00 10.25
N VAL A 181 7.59 -1.97 9.67
CA VAL A 181 6.18 -2.28 10.00
C VAL A 181 6.02 -2.59 11.48
N ALA A 182 6.90 -3.41 12.05
CA ALA A 182 6.84 -3.75 13.47
C ALA A 182 7.13 -2.53 14.37
N LYS A 183 8.12 -1.70 14.00
CA LYS A 183 8.54 -0.53 14.77
C LYS A 183 7.43 0.52 14.87
N TYR A 184 6.76 0.83 13.77
CA TYR A 184 5.69 1.83 13.73
C TYR A 184 4.28 1.22 13.85
N ASP A 185 4.20 -0.06 14.25
CA ASP A 185 2.94 -0.80 14.43
C ASP A 185 2.02 -0.69 13.21
N LEU A 186 2.53 -0.82 11.98
CA LEU A 186 1.76 -0.53 10.77
C LEU A 186 0.73 -1.62 10.44
N HIS A 187 -0.51 -1.21 10.19
CA HIS A 187 -1.67 -2.07 9.97
C HIS A 187 -2.23 -1.89 8.57
N MET A 188 -2.65 -2.99 7.94
CA MET A 188 -3.35 -2.95 6.65
C MET A 188 -4.64 -2.15 6.75
N PHE A 189 -4.99 -1.47 5.66
CA PHE A 189 -6.22 -0.71 5.45
C PHE A 189 -6.40 0.53 6.33
N SER A 190 -5.95 0.56 7.58
CA SER A 190 -6.02 1.76 8.42
C SER A 190 -4.86 2.72 8.19
N ASP A 191 -3.70 2.20 7.79
CA ASP A 191 -2.49 3.01 7.70
C ASP A 191 -2.14 3.36 6.26
N PHE A 192 -1.70 4.60 6.13
CA PHE A 192 -1.31 5.24 4.90
C PHE A 192 0.12 5.72 5.07
N VAL A 193 0.90 5.59 4.01
CA VAL A 193 2.29 6.04 3.97
C VAL A 193 2.47 7.08 2.89
N THR A 194 3.26 8.10 3.22
CA THR A 194 3.80 9.03 2.23
C THR A 194 5.28 8.74 2.09
N VAL A 195 5.70 8.42 0.87
CA VAL A 195 7.06 7.99 0.56
C VAL A 195 7.71 8.99 -0.36
N TRP A 196 8.84 9.55 0.07
CA TRP A 196 9.70 10.36 -0.78
C TRP A 196 11.02 9.64 -1.02
N MET A 197 11.61 9.90 -2.19
CA MET A 197 13.00 9.55 -2.47
C MET A 197 13.83 10.82 -2.53
N PHE A 198 15.06 10.79 -2.03
CA PHE A 198 15.97 11.92 -2.09
C PHE A 198 17.41 11.47 -2.18
N ARG A 199 18.29 12.39 -2.58
CA ARG A 199 19.73 12.16 -2.59
C ARG A 199 20.37 12.78 -1.37
N HIS A 200 21.10 11.98 -0.60
CA HIS A 200 21.84 12.45 0.55
C HIS A 200 22.90 13.48 0.14
N ILE A 201 22.99 14.62 0.81
CA ILE A 201 23.91 15.71 0.41
C ILE A 201 25.38 15.26 0.47
N LYS A 202 25.81 14.68 1.60
CA LYS A 202 27.21 14.26 1.82
C LYS A 202 27.61 12.98 1.07
N THR A 203 26.88 11.89 1.26
CA THR A 203 27.24 10.58 0.69
C THR A 203 26.84 10.41 -0.77
N ARG A 204 25.98 11.31 -1.27
CA ARG A 204 25.36 11.23 -2.60
C ARG A 204 24.53 9.98 -2.82
N LYS A 205 24.31 9.12 -1.82
CA LYS A 205 23.47 7.92 -1.95
C LYS A 205 21.99 8.28 -2.02
N ILE A 206 21.22 7.41 -2.64
CA ILE A 206 19.75 7.46 -2.59
C ILE A 206 19.26 7.05 -1.20
N CYS A 207 18.31 7.82 -0.69
CA CYS A 207 17.61 7.58 0.56
C CYS A 207 16.10 7.71 0.33
N PHE A 208 15.33 7.14 1.25
CA PHE A 208 13.89 7.33 1.32
C PHE A 208 13.51 7.99 2.65
N ALA A 209 12.44 8.75 2.63
CA ALA A 209 11.77 9.22 3.83
C ALA A 209 10.33 8.71 3.80
N ILE A 210 9.84 8.19 4.93
CA ILE A 210 8.51 7.62 5.04
C ILE A 210 7.82 8.25 6.24
N ASP A 211 6.71 8.93 5.95
CA ASP A 211 5.75 9.37 6.96
C ASP A 211 4.54 8.43 7.00
N CYS A 212 3.90 8.32 8.17
CA CYS A 212 2.81 7.38 8.42
C CYS A 212 1.59 8.10 9.00
N THR A 213 0.42 7.88 8.41
CA THR A 213 -0.87 8.43 8.87
C THR A 213 -1.86 7.30 9.10
N ARG A 214 -2.53 7.29 10.26
CA ARG A 214 -3.53 6.28 10.62
C ARG A 214 -4.93 6.86 10.59
N PHE A 215 -5.81 6.20 9.85
CA PHE A 215 -7.24 6.47 9.78
C PHE A 215 -8.00 5.29 10.42
N PRO A 216 -8.91 5.54 11.40
CA PRO A 216 -9.59 4.48 12.13
C PRO A 216 -10.71 3.82 11.30
N ILE A 217 -10.32 3.05 10.28
CA ILE A 217 -11.25 2.32 9.40
C ILE A 217 -11.75 1.07 10.13
N ARG A 218 -13.09 0.99 10.34
CA ARG A 218 -13.73 -0.18 10.97
C ARG A 218 -14.12 -1.20 9.91
N GLN A 219 -13.53 -2.40 9.98
CA GLN A 219 -13.97 -3.52 9.15
C GLN A 219 -15.09 -4.29 9.86
N LYS A 220 -16.25 -4.41 9.20
CA LYS A 220 -17.32 -5.33 9.62
C LYS A 220 -17.30 -6.56 8.73
N PHE A 221 -17.03 -7.72 9.32
CA PHE A 221 -17.19 -9.00 8.64
C PHE A 221 -18.63 -9.46 8.75
N SER A 222 -19.43 -9.30 7.69
CA SER A 222 -20.80 -9.82 7.66
C SER A 222 -20.82 -11.20 6.99
N GLY A 223 -21.01 -12.26 7.79
CA GLY A 223 -21.22 -13.62 7.31
C GLY A 223 -22.63 -14.08 7.68
N LYS A 224 -23.53 -14.25 6.71
CA LYS A 224 -24.80 -14.96 6.94
C LYS A 224 -24.54 -16.47 6.92
N ILE A 225 -24.70 -17.13 8.06
CA ILE A 225 -24.80 -18.59 8.12
C ILE A 225 -26.21 -18.95 7.65
N LEU A 226 -26.33 -19.50 6.44
CA LEU A 226 -27.53 -20.24 6.04
C LEU A 226 -27.34 -21.66 6.60
N ASN A 227 -27.99 -21.94 7.74
CA ASN A 227 -28.24 -23.32 8.13
C ASN A 227 -29.11 -23.95 7.03
N LYS A 228 -28.60 -25.01 6.40
CA LYS A 228 -29.43 -25.91 5.62
C LYS A 228 -29.92 -26.99 6.58
N ASP A 229 -31.25 -27.07 6.69
CA ASP A 229 -31.98 -28.17 7.34
C ASP A 229 -31.69 -29.52 6.67
#